data_AF-A0A812P9L7-F1
#
_entry.id   AF-A0A812P9L7-F1
#
_cell.length_a   1.000
_cell.length_b   1.000
_cell.length_c   1.000
_cell.angle_alpha   90.00
_cell.angle_beta   90.00
_cell.angle_gamma   90.00
#
_symmetry.space_group_name_H-M   'P 1'
#
loop_
_entity.id
_entity.type
_entity.pdbx_description
1 polymer ?
#
loop_
_entity_poly.entity_id
_entity_poly.type
_entity_poly.pdbx_seq_one_letter_code
_entity_poly.pdbx_strand_id
1 'polypeptide(L)'
;LHLLARFPQLRYFGADPTIKDEVREAYSPYAARAELHATTSEEMHQALADAEPMDIVFVDGPHTYANVRNDLHLWESRVKKGGIIAGHDFTV
;
A
#
# COMPACT_ATOMS: atom_id res chain seq x y z
N LEU A 1 -2.42 -0.74 11.97
CA LEU A 1 -2.14 -1.84 12.93
C LEU A 1 -3.32 -2.78 13.21
N HIS A 2 -4.57 -2.29 13.33
CA HIS A 2 -5.71 -3.14 13.73
C HIS A 2 -5.92 -4.37 12.84
N LEU A 3 -5.76 -4.23 11.52
CA LEU A 3 -5.86 -5.35 10.57
C LEU A 3 -4.77 -6.40 10.79
N LEU A 4 -3.51 -5.98 10.93
CA LEU A 4 -2.41 -6.89 11.21
C LEU A 4 -2.63 -7.65 12.52
N ALA A 5 -3.08 -6.97 13.58
CA ALA A 5 -3.40 -7.62 14.85
C ALA A 5 -4.54 -8.65 14.71
N ARG A 6 -5.57 -8.35 13.90
CA ARG A 6 -6.78 -9.18 13.76
C ARG A 6 -6.61 -10.38 12.83
N PHE A 7 -5.75 -10.26 11.81
CA PHE A 7 -5.58 -11.22 10.74
C PHE A 7 -4.11 -11.70 10.68
N PRO A 8 -3.78 -12.84 11.33
CA PRO A 8 -2.40 -13.35 11.39
C PRO A 8 -1.80 -13.71 10.03
N GLN A 9 -2.64 -14.07 9.06
CA GLN A 9 -2.22 -14.42 7.70
C GLN A 9 -2.09 -13.20 6.78
N LEU A 10 -2.51 -12.01 7.21
CA LEU A 10 -2.37 -10.79 6.42
C LEU A 10 -0.89 -10.45 6.27
N ARG A 11 -0.46 -10.36 5.01
CA ARG A 11 0.79 -9.75 4.58
C ARG A 11 0.50 -8.31 4.14
N TYR A 12 1.32 -7.38 4.57
CA TYR A 12 1.14 -5.96 4.33
C TYR A 12 2.40 -5.38 3.68
N PHE A 13 2.20 -4.61 2.62
CA PHE A 13 3.24 -3.81 1.98
C PHE A 13 2.78 -2.35 2.02
N GLY A 14 3.58 -1.48 2.63
CA GLY A 14 3.30 -0.04 2.70
C GLY A 14 4.39 0.74 1.98
N ALA A 15 3.97 1.73 1.18
CA ALA A 15 4.85 2.69 0.52
C ALA A 15 4.49 4.10 0.96
N ASP A 16 5.46 4.82 1.52
CA ASP A 16 5.33 6.23 1.89
C ASP A 16 6.73 6.87 1.86
N PRO A 17 7.01 7.82 0.94
CA PRO A 17 8.31 8.49 0.83
C PRO A 17 8.73 9.24 2.09
N THR A 18 7.77 9.59 2.94
CA THR A 18 7.94 10.41 4.14
C THR A 18 7.73 9.64 5.44
N ILE A 19 7.73 8.31 5.35
CA ILE A 19 7.49 7.43 6.50
C ILE A 19 8.45 7.74 7.65
N LYS A 20 7.89 7.89 8.85
CA LYS A 20 8.65 8.23 10.05
C LYS A 20 9.05 6.99 10.85
N ASP A 21 10.08 7.13 11.67
CA ASP A 21 10.59 6.03 12.50
C ASP A 21 9.56 5.54 13.52
N GLU A 22 8.69 6.42 14.04
CA GLU A 22 7.64 5.99 14.98
C GLU A 22 6.64 5.03 14.30
N VAL A 23 6.39 5.20 13.01
CA VAL A 23 5.57 4.25 12.23
C VAL A 23 6.30 2.91 12.11
N ARG A 24 7.61 2.94 11.84
CA ARG A 24 8.41 1.70 11.76
C ARG A 24 8.41 0.94 13.08
N GLU A 25 8.61 1.65 14.18
CA GLU A 25 8.59 1.07 15.53
C GLU A 25 7.21 0.47 15.83
N ALA A 26 6.13 1.18 15.50
CA ALA A 26 4.76 0.70 15.70
C ALA A 26 4.45 -0.59 14.91
N TYR A 27 5.10 -0.81 13.76
CA TYR A 27 4.98 -2.01 12.95
C TYR A 27 5.99 -3.11 13.29
N SER A 28 7.00 -2.84 14.14
CA SER A 28 8.05 -3.81 14.50
C SER A 28 7.53 -5.15 15.05
N PRO A 29 6.41 -5.23 15.82
CA PRO A 29 5.86 -6.52 16.24
C PRO A 29 5.35 -7.40 15.09
N TYR A 30 5.18 -6.81 13.89
CA TYR A 30 4.64 -7.45 12.69
C TYR A 30 5.67 -7.57 11.58
N ALA A 31 6.96 -7.31 11.83
CA ALA A 31 8.02 -7.24 10.82
C ALA A 31 8.15 -8.51 9.95
N ALA A 32 7.70 -9.68 10.41
CA ALA A 32 7.68 -10.91 9.63
C ALA A 32 6.64 -10.93 8.48
N ARG A 33 5.69 -9.98 8.48
CA ARG A 33 4.57 -9.94 7.52
C ARG A 33 4.09 -8.53 7.18
N ALA A 34 4.82 -7.51 7.60
CA ALA A 34 4.55 -6.13 7.28
C ALA A 34 5.85 -5.45 6.85
N GLU A 35 5.91 -5.09 5.58
CA GLU A 35 7.06 -4.44 4.96
C GLU A 35 6.71 -2.97 4.70
N LEU A 36 7.58 -2.06 5.13
CA LEU A 36 7.38 -0.62 5.04
C LEU A 36 8.53 0.01 4.25
N HIS A 37 8.22 0.55 3.09
CA HIS A 37 9.18 1.09 2.13
C HIS A 37 9.08 2.62 2.09
N ALA A 38 10.22 3.29 2.28
CA ALA A 38 10.33 4.74 2.12
C ALA A 38 10.48 5.07 0.63
N THR A 39 9.39 4.96 -0.12
CA THR A 39 9.41 4.92 -1.59
C THR A 39 8.08 5.44 -2.15
N THR A 40 8.05 5.83 -3.42
CA THR A 40 6.81 6.25 -4.09
C THR A 40 5.98 5.05 -4.55
N SER A 41 4.75 5.33 -4.97
CA SER A 41 3.84 4.34 -5.57
C SER A 41 4.44 3.69 -6.82
N GLU A 42 5.08 4.49 -7.68
CA GLU A 42 5.76 4.02 -8.90
C GLU A 42 6.92 3.10 -8.58
N GLU A 43 7.79 3.51 -7.65
CA GLU A 43 8.95 2.73 -7.25
C GLU A 43 8.53 1.40 -6.61
N MET A 44 7.51 1.42 -5.74
CA MET A 44 6.94 0.22 -5.14
C MET A 44 6.32 -0.70 -6.20
N HIS A 45 5.57 -0.13 -7.15
CA HIS A 45 4.97 -0.88 -8.26
C HIS A 45 6.05 -1.62 -9.07
N GLN A 46 7.17 -0.97 -9.36
CA GLN A 46 8.32 -1.59 -10.03
C GLN A 46 8.98 -2.67 -9.18
N ALA A 47 9.24 -2.39 -7.90
CA ALA A 47 9.88 -3.33 -6.97
C ALA A 47 9.05 -4.61 -6.79
N LEU A 48 7.72 -4.49 -6.90
CA LEU A 48 6.80 -5.62 -6.82
C LEU A 48 6.46 -6.23 -8.18
N ALA A 49 7.09 -5.87 -9.31
CA ALA A 49 6.65 -6.33 -10.64
C ALA A 49 6.45 -7.86 -10.76
N ASP A 50 7.33 -8.65 -10.13
CA ASP A 50 7.30 -10.12 -10.14
C ASP A 50 6.53 -10.73 -8.95
N ALA A 51 5.95 -9.91 -8.08
CA ALA A 51 5.18 -10.38 -6.93
C ALA A 51 3.76 -10.83 -7.34
N GLU A 52 3.22 -11.75 -6.56
CA GLU A 52 1.82 -12.18 -6.66
C GLU A 52 0.86 -10.98 -6.64
N PRO A 53 -0.25 -11.01 -7.40
CA PRO A 53 -1.23 -9.93 -7.37
C PRO A 53 -1.84 -9.71 -5.98
N MET A 54 -2.20 -8.47 -5.68
CA MET A 54 -2.77 -8.05 -4.42
C MET A 54 -4.25 -8.43 -4.32
N ASP A 55 -4.69 -8.85 -3.13
CA ASP A 55 -6.12 -9.04 -2.84
C ASP A 55 -6.82 -7.69 -2.64
N ILE A 56 -6.13 -6.75 -1.99
CA ILE A 56 -6.63 -5.43 -1.65
C ILE A 56 -5.49 -4.42 -1.81
N VAL A 57 -5.78 -3.27 -2.43
CA VAL A 57 -4.93 -2.07 -2.41
C VAL A 57 -5.70 -0.91 -1.81
N PHE A 58 -5.06 -0.16 -0.92
CA PHE A 58 -5.62 1.05 -0.31
C PHE A 58 -4.72 2.24 -0.63
N VAL A 59 -5.25 3.23 -1.36
CA VAL A 59 -4.53 4.42 -1.78
C VAL A 59 -4.86 5.58 -0.84
N ASP A 60 -3.84 6.12 -0.16
CA ASP A 60 -3.95 7.31 0.69
C ASP A 60 -2.69 8.18 0.55
N GLY A 61 -2.37 8.47 -0.71
CA GLY A 61 -1.27 9.34 -1.10
C GLY A 61 -1.71 10.80 -1.22
N PRO A 62 -0.99 11.63 -1.98
CA PRO A 62 -1.39 13.02 -2.23
C PRO A 62 -2.78 13.09 -2.88
N HIS A 63 -3.70 13.82 -2.27
CA HIS A 63 -5.12 13.94 -2.67
C HIS A 63 -5.35 14.81 -3.92
N THR A 64 -4.42 14.82 -4.88
CA THR A 64 -4.63 15.48 -6.18
C THR A 64 -5.22 14.49 -7.17
N TYR A 65 -6.08 14.98 -8.08
CA TYR A 65 -6.63 14.14 -9.15
C TYR A 65 -5.53 13.41 -9.95
N ALA A 66 -4.42 14.09 -10.24
CA ALA A 66 -3.32 13.52 -11.01
C ALA A 66 -2.67 12.34 -10.27
N ASN A 67 -2.40 12.48 -8.97
CA ASN A 67 -1.80 11.42 -8.16
C ASN A 67 -2.77 10.25 -7.96
N VAL A 68 -4.02 10.53 -7.58
CA VAL A 68 -5.04 9.48 -7.39
C VAL A 68 -5.26 8.70 -8.69
N ARG A 69 -5.41 9.40 -9.83
CA ARG A 69 -5.55 8.74 -11.13
C ARG A 69 -4.33 7.86 -11.44
N ASN A 70 -3.13 8.36 -11.19
CA ASN A 70 -1.89 7.61 -11.44
C ASN A 70 -1.81 6.34 -10.58
N ASP A 71 -2.11 6.43 -9.27
CA ASP A 71 -2.13 5.26 -8.38
C ASP A 71 -3.16 4.22 -8.84
N LEU A 72 -4.36 4.65 -9.24
CA LEU A 72 -5.35 3.73 -9.79
C LEU A 72 -4.83 3.01 -11.04
N HIS A 73 -4.19 3.72 -11.98
CA HIS A 73 -3.62 3.10 -13.19
C HIS A 73 -2.49 2.13 -12.89
N LEU A 74 -1.63 2.43 -11.91
CA LEU A 74 -0.54 1.55 -11.52
C LEU A 74 -1.08 0.26 -10.89
N TRP A 75 -2.01 0.38 -9.96
CA TRP A 75 -2.40 -0.74 -9.10
C TRP A 75 -3.58 -1.57 -9.65
N GLU A 76 -4.39 -1.05 -10.57
CA GLU A 76 -5.52 -1.79 -11.18
C GLU A 76 -5.07 -3.13 -11.79
N SER A 77 -3.98 -3.13 -12.56
CA SER A 77 -3.45 -4.35 -13.19
C SER A 77 -2.83 -5.34 -12.19
N ARG A 78 -2.54 -4.88 -10.98
CA ARG A 78 -1.86 -5.64 -9.92
C ARG A 78 -2.83 -6.20 -8.88
N VAL A 79 -4.13 -5.93 -9.01
CA VAL A 79 -5.15 -6.49 -8.12
C VAL A 79 -5.81 -7.72 -8.76
N LYS A 80 -6.03 -8.76 -7.96
CA LYS A 80 -6.69 -9.99 -8.42
C LYS A 80 -8.07 -9.69 -9.00
N LYS A 81 -8.54 -10.54 -9.91
CA LYS A 81 -9.94 -10.48 -10.38
C LYS A 81 -10.88 -10.65 -9.18
N GLY A 82 -11.74 -9.65 -8.96
CA GLY A 82 -12.65 -9.60 -7.80
C GLY A 82 -12.00 -9.08 -6.51
N GLY A 83 -10.74 -8.65 -6.56
CA GLY A 83 -10.07 -7.92 -5.50
C GLY A 83 -10.58 -6.48 -5.39
N ILE A 84 -10.06 -5.75 -4.40
CA ILE A 84 -10.56 -4.42 -4.04
C ILE A 84 -9.46 -3.39 -4.22
N ILE A 85 -9.78 -2.29 -4.89
CA ILE A 85 -9.03 -1.04 -4.79
C ILE A 85 -9.94 -0.04 -4.09
N ALA A 86 -9.45 0.50 -2.99
CA ALA A 86 -10.10 1.54 -2.23
C ALA A 86 -9.08 2.65 -1.95
N GLY A 87 -9.56 3.76 -1.42
CA GLY A 87 -8.67 4.85 -1.02
C GLY A 87 -9.41 5.93 -0.26
N HIS A 88 -8.63 6.91 0.18
CA HIS A 88 -9.11 8.08 0.88
C HIS A 88 -8.88 9.34 0.03
N ASP A 89 -9.90 10.20 0.04
CA ASP A 89 -10.08 11.52 -0.56
C ASP A 89 -9.34 11.90 -1.87
N PHE A 90 -10.14 12.25 -2.88
CA PHE A 90 -9.83 13.37 -3.77
C PHE A 90 -10.62 14.57 -3.25
N THR A 91 -9.96 15.69 -2.95
CA THR A 91 -10.67 16.94 -2.65
C THR A 91 -11.03 17.63 -3.97
N VAL A 92 -12.31 17.96 -4.14
CA VAL A 92 -12.78 18.89 -5.17
C VAL A 92 -12.42 20.32 -4.83
#